data_AF-A0A0Z8NDS4-F1
#
_entry.id   AF-A0A0Z8NDS4-F1
#
_cell.length_a   1.000
_cell.length_b   1.000
_cell.length_c   1.000
_cell.angle_alpha   90.00
_cell.angle_beta   90.00
_cell.angle_gamma   90.00
#
_symmetry.space_group_name_H-M   'P 1'
#
loop_
_entity.id
_entity.type
_entity.pdbx_description
1 polymer ?
#
loop_
_entity_poly.entity_id
_entity_poly.type
_entity_poly.pdbx_seq_one_letter_code
_entity_poly.pdbx_strand_id
1 'polypeptide(L)'
;MKKIICNKIFLFSYLADVISNFGDTLYYLALMNYVLLLPDTKFALAMITVSETLPILSGLFMGIWADRTKNKLDTILATLVVRVGLYVLVGLLMGFTPALWIVAVVCVVNFLSDLAGQYENGLYMPLSLRSWRQKTVKLLWPLRTPWAAS
;
A
#
# COMPACT_ATOMS: atom_id res chain seq x y z
N MET A 1 -25.07 -0.95 -6.67
CA MET A 1 -23.69 -0.42 -6.71
C MET A 1 -23.59 1.05 -6.29
N LYS A 2 -24.56 1.92 -6.63
CA LYS A 2 -24.57 3.36 -6.27
C LYS A 2 -24.23 3.69 -4.79
N LYS A 3 -24.73 2.91 -3.81
CA LYS A 3 -24.48 3.19 -2.37
C LYS A 3 -23.02 3.02 -1.91
N ILE A 4 -22.21 2.21 -2.61
CA ILE A 4 -20.77 2.04 -2.28
C ILE A 4 -19.99 3.28 -2.75
N ILE A 5 -20.34 3.77 -3.95
CA ILE A 5 -19.76 4.97 -4.56
C ILE A 5 -20.19 6.25 -3.79
N CYS A 6 -21.35 6.24 -3.13
CA CYS A 6 -21.83 7.37 -2.32
C CYS A 6 -21.13 7.52 -0.96
N ASN A 7 -20.39 6.52 -0.47
CA ASN A 7 -19.65 6.68 0.78
C ASN A 7 -18.33 7.40 0.49
N LYS A 8 -18.32 8.72 0.74
CA LYS A 8 -17.15 9.57 0.50
C LYS A 8 -15.89 9.04 1.16
N ILE A 9 -15.96 8.57 2.41
CA ILE A 9 -14.80 8.09 3.17
C ILE A 9 -14.20 6.84 2.50
N PHE A 10 -15.06 5.90 2.09
CA PHE A 10 -14.64 4.70 1.38
C PHE A 10 -14.04 5.05 0.02
N LEU A 11 -14.69 5.94 -0.74
CA LEU A 11 -14.22 6.35 -2.05
C LEU A 11 -12.88 7.07 -2.00
N PHE A 12 -12.67 7.97 -1.03
CA PHE A 12 -11.39 8.65 -0.83
C PHE A 12 -10.27 7.67 -0.47
N SER A 13 -10.56 6.75 0.46
CA SER A 13 -9.59 5.71 0.86
C SER A 13 -9.22 4.81 -0.31
N TYR A 14 -10.20 4.41 -1.12
CA TYR A 14 -9.98 3.60 -2.32
C TYR A 14 -9.20 4.36 -3.41
N LEU A 15 -9.52 5.63 -3.64
CA LEU A 15 -8.76 6.46 -4.58
C LEU A 15 -7.31 6.65 -4.14
N ALA A 16 -7.08 6.84 -2.83
CA ALA A 16 -5.74 6.95 -2.28
C ALA A 16 -4.93 5.66 -2.50
N ASP A 17 -5.54 4.50 -2.25
CA ASP A 17 -4.97 3.19 -2.55
C ASP A 17 -4.64 3.02 -4.03
N VAL A 18 -5.57 3.36 -4.94
CA VAL A 18 -5.33 3.30 -6.40
C VAL A 18 -4.17 4.20 -6.82
N ILE A 19 -4.12 5.44 -6.32
CA ILE A 19 -3.05 6.38 -6.64
C ILE A 19 -1.71 5.86 -6.10
N SER A 20 -1.69 5.29 -4.90
CA SER A 20 -0.47 4.72 -4.32
C SER A 20 0.07 3.57 -5.15
N ASN A 21 -0.78 2.59 -5.49
CA ASN A 21 -0.37 1.45 -6.32
C ASN A 21 0.08 1.88 -7.72
N PHE A 22 -0.57 2.90 -8.28
CA PHE A 22 -0.13 3.49 -9.54
C PHE A 22 1.27 4.13 -9.41
N GLY A 23 1.52 4.86 -8.32
CA GLY A 23 2.82 5.43 -8.01
C GLY A 23 3.92 4.37 -7.88
N ASP A 24 3.65 3.26 -7.19
CA ASP A 24 4.60 2.15 -7.04
C ASP A 24 4.98 1.54 -8.40
N THR A 25 4.00 1.41 -9.29
CA THR A 25 4.22 0.92 -10.65
C THR A 25 5.12 1.87 -11.45
N LEU A 26 4.87 3.18 -11.36
CA LEU A 26 5.70 4.19 -12.04
C LEU A 26 7.13 4.22 -11.49
N TYR A 27 7.27 4.14 -10.16
CA TYR A 27 8.57 4.04 -9.51
C TYR A 27 9.34 2.82 -10.02
N TYR A 28 8.72 1.64 -10.08
CA TYR A 28 9.38 0.42 -10.55
C TYR A 28 9.83 0.55 -12.01
N LEU A 29 9.01 1.12 -12.88
CA LEU A 29 9.38 1.39 -14.27
C LEU A 29 10.56 2.35 -14.40
N ALA A 30 10.58 3.43 -13.60
CA ALA A 30 11.68 4.37 -13.57
C ALA A 30 12.97 3.73 -13.06
N LEU A 31 12.89 2.91 -12.00
CA LEU A 31 14.02 2.17 -11.45
C LEU A 31 14.60 1.19 -12.46
N MET A 32 13.77 0.41 -13.14
CA MET A 32 14.24 -0.54 -14.15
C MET A 32 14.94 0.17 -15.31
N ASN A 33 14.40 1.31 -15.76
CA ASN A 33 15.06 2.12 -16.79
C ASN A 33 16.42 2.65 -16.31
N TYR A 34 16.49 3.13 -15.06
CA TYR A 34 17.73 3.61 -14.46
C TYR A 34 18.80 2.49 -14.36
N VAL A 35 18.39 1.29 -13.98
CA VAL A 35 19.29 0.13 -13.83
C VAL A 35 19.91 -0.30 -15.16
N LEU A 36 19.20 -0.13 -16.29
CA LEU A 36 19.73 -0.41 -17.63
C LEU A 36 20.89 0.52 -18.03
N LEU A 37 21.03 1.67 -17.38
CA LEU A 37 22.13 2.61 -17.62
C LEU A 37 23.40 2.23 -16.86
N LEU A 38 23.34 1.28 -15.93
CA LEU A 38 24.48 0.85 -15.12
C LEU A 38 25.28 -0.26 -15.82
N PRO A 39 26.62 -0.24 -15.70
CA PRO A 39 27.46 -1.31 -16.23
C PRO A 39 27.25 -2.66 -15.50
N ASP A 40 26.97 -2.63 -14.19
CA ASP A 40 26.75 -3.81 -13.34
C ASP A 40 25.26 -4.09 -13.08
N THR A 41 24.50 -4.26 -14.15
CA THR A 41 23.04 -4.45 -14.08
C THR A 41 22.62 -5.67 -13.24
N LYS A 42 23.36 -6.79 -13.32
CA LYS A 42 23.01 -8.04 -12.62
C LYS A 42 23.04 -7.87 -11.10
N PHE A 43 24.06 -7.19 -10.60
CA PHE A 43 24.21 -6.97 -9.16
C PHE A 43 23.19 -5.95 -8.65
N ALA A 44 22.95 -4.88 -9.41
CA ALA A 44 21.89 -3.92 -9.12
C ALA A 44 20.51 -4.59 -9.01
N LEU A 45 20.18 -5.46 -9.98
CA LEU A 45 18.92 -6.20 -9.98
C LEU A 45 18.79 -7.12 -8.76
N ALA A 46 19.86 -7.83 -8.40
CA ALA A 46 19.86 -8.69 -7.21
C ALA A 46 19.56 -7.90 -5.92
N MET A 47 20.14 -6.70 -5.75
CA MET A 47 19.83 -5.84 -4.60
C MET A 47 18.36 -5.42 -4.56
N ILE A 48 17.79 -5.05 -5.71
CA ILE A 48 16.39 -4.65 -5.82
C ILE A 48 15.47 -5.81 -5.46
N THR A 49 15.70 -7.00 -6.02
CA THR A 49 14.88 -8.17 -5.73
C THR A 49 14.92 -8.55 -4.25
N VAL A 50 16.10 -8.52 -3.62
CA VAL A 50 16.20 -8.77 -2.17
C VAL A 50 15.42 -7.72 -1.38
N SER A 51 15.54 -6.44 -1.78
CA SER A 51 14.84 -5.34 -1.14
C SER A 51 13.32 -5.44 -1.22
N GLU A 52 12.77 -5.91 -2.35
CA GLU A 52 11.31 -6.04 -2.57
C GLU A 52 10.73 -7.31 -1.93
N THR A 53 11.52 -8.39 -1.86
CA THR A 53 11.04 -9.68 -1.34
C THR A 53 10.97 -9.71 0.19
N LEU A 54 11.91 -9.06 0.88
CA LEU A 54 11.95 -9.06 2.35
C LEU A 54 10.69 -8.45 3.01
N PRO A 55 10.16 -7.30 2.57
CA PRO A 55 8.93 -6.72 3.12
C PRO A 55 7.72 -7.65 3.01
N ILE A 56 7.65 -8.53 2.00
CA ILE A 56 6.56 -9.49 1.83
C ILE A 56 6.44 -10.39 3.06
N LEU A 57 7.58 -10.84 3.60
CA LEU A 57 7.64 -11.69 4.79
C LEU A 57 7.15 -10.97 6.06
N SER A 58 7.18 -9.63 6.08
CA SER A 58 6.72 -8.83 7.22
C SER A 58 5.18 -8.74 7.33
N GLY A 59 4.43 -9.16 6.30
CA GLY A 59 2.98 -8.96 6.20
C GLY A 59 2.18 -9.52 7.38
N LEU A 60 2.59 -10.68 7.93
CA LEU A 60 1.95 -11.25 9.12
C LEU A 60 2.08 -10.34 10.35
N PHE A 61 3.27 -9.82 10.60
CA PHE A 61 3.53 -8.93 11.73
C PHE A 61 2.81 -7.60 11.56
N MET A 62 2.87 -7.05 10.35
CA MET A 62 2.20 -5.80 9.98
C MET A 62 0.68 -5.90 10.12
N GLY A 63 0.07 -7.04 9.75
CA GLY A 63 -1.35 -7.30 9.96
C GLY A 63 -1.76 -7.29 11.44
N ILE A 64 -0.98 -7.94 12.31
CA ILE A 64 -1.22 -7.95 13.77
C ILE A 64 -1.14 -6.51 14.33
N TRP A 65 -0.18 -5.72 13.88
CA TRP A 65 -0.04 -4.33 14.30
C TRP A 65 -1.19 -3.47 13.78
N ALA A 66 -1.62 -3.68 12.53
CA ALA A 66 -2.74 -2.98 11.92
C ALA A 66 -4.05 -3.25 12.67
N ASP A 67 -4.25 -4.46 13.20
CA ASP A 67 -5.43 -4.80 14.00
C ASP A 67 -5.49 -4.03 15.33
N ARG A 68 -4.34 -3.77 15.96
CA ARG A 68 -4.25 -2.98 17.21
C ARG A 68 -4.40 -1.47 16.99
N THR A 69 -4.43 -1.02 15.74
CA THR A 69 -4.46 0.40 15.39
C THR A 69 -5.88 0.97 15.54
N LYS A 70 -6.02 2.00 16.40
CA LYS A 70 -7.32 2.63 16.72
C LYS A 70 -7.83 3.50 15.56
N ASN A 71 -7.03 4.46 15.10
CA ASN A 71 -7.42 5.42 14.07
C ASN A 71 -6.90 5.01 12.68
N LYS A 72 -7.48 3.92 12.14
CA LYS A 72 -6.98 3.30 10.89
C LYS A 72 -6.88 4.28 9.71
N LEU A 73 -7.86 5.16 9.52
CA LEU A 73 -7.87 6.10 8.39
C LEU A 73 -6.78 7.17 8.50
N ASP A 74 -6.58 7.76 9.68
CA ASP A 74 -5.52 8.75 9.89
C ASP A 74 -4.14 8.11 9.71
N THR A 75 -4.00 6.87 10.17
CA THR A 75 -2.76 6.11 10.00
C THR A 75 -2.47 5.78 8.54
N ILE A 76 -3.48 5.39 7.75
CA ILE A 76 -3.36 5.21 6.29
C ILE A 76 -2.90 6.51 5.63
N LEU A 77 -3.51 7.65 5.97
CA LEU A 77 -3.10 8.92 5.39
C LEU A 77 -1.66 9.28 5.77
N ALA A 78 -1.26 9.03 7.02
CA ALA A 78 0.10 9.26 7.48
C ALA A 78 1.13 8.37 6.74
N THR A 79 0.83 7.08 6.52
CA THR A 79 1.73 6.18 5.76
C THR A 79 1.88 6.66 4.32
N LEU A 80 0.78 7.06 3.67
CA LEU A 80 0.81 7.59 2.31
C LEU A 80 1.66 8.87 2.20
N VAL A 81 1.52 9.80 3.14
CA VAL A 81 2.33 11.04 3.15
C VAL A 81 3.82 10.72 3.33
N VAL A 82 4.15 9.77 4.21
CA VAL A 82 5.53 9.31 4.39
C VAL A 82 6.07 8.70 3.09
N ARG A 83 5.31 7.81 2.43
CA ARG A 83 5.70 7.19 1.16
C ARG A 83 5.91 8.22 0.05
N VAL A 84 5.05 9.24 -0.06
CA VAL A 84 5.26 10.35 -1.00
C VAL A 84 6.60 11.05 -0.73
N GLY A 85 6.92 11.35 0.54
CA GLY A 85 8.22 11.93 0.89
C GLY A 85 9.40 11.05 0.50
N LEU A 86 9.30 9.74 0.73
CA LEU A 86 10.32 8.76 0.34
C LEU A 86 10.50 8.70 -1.18
N TYR A 87 9.43 8.66 -1.97
CA TYR A 87 9.54 8.62 -3.43
C TYR A 87 9.99 9.95 -4.05
N VAL A 88 9.69 11.09 -3.43
CA VAL A 88 10.28 12.38 -3.84
C VAL A 88 11.80 12.34 -3.65
N LEU A 89 12.28 11.81 -2.52
CA LEU A 89 13.72 11.63 -2.29
C LEU A 89 14.35 10.71 -3.37
N VAL A 90 13.70 9.59 -3.71
CA VAL A 90 14.14 8.71 -4.80
C VAL A 90 14.23 9.46 -6.13
N GLY A 91 13.20 10.24 -6.48
CA GLY A 91 13.17 11.02 -7.71
C GLY A 91 14.34 12.02 -7.81
N LEU A 92 14.69 12.66 -6.69
CA LEU A 92 15.86 13.54 -6.62
C LEU A 92 17.18 12.77 -6.80
N LEU A 93 17.30 11.60 -6.19
CA LEU A 93 18.49 10.75 -6.29
C LEU A 93 18.71 10.20 -7.70
N MET A 94 17.63 9.85 -8.41
CA MET A 94 17.70 9.36 -9.79
C MET A 94 18.09 10.43 -10.81
N GLY A 95 18.07 11.72 -10.44
CA GLY A 95 18.53 12.81 -11.29
C GLY A 95 20.06 12.91 -11.40
N PHE A 96 20.82 12.23 -10.54
CA PHE A 96 22.28 12.20 -10.61
C PHE A 96 22.77 11.23 -11.70
N THR A 97 24.08 11.31 -11.98
CA THR A 97 24.73 10.37 -12.91
C THR A 97 24.54 8.92 -12.42
N PRO A 98 24.13 7.98 -13.31
CA PRO A 98 23.88 6.60 -12.92
C PRO A 98 25.04 5.97 -12.16
N ALA A 99 24.79 5.59 -10.90
CA ALA A 99 25.76 4.97 -10.03
C ALA A 99 25.15 3.88 -9.16
N LEU A 100 25.93 2.84 -8.86
CA LEU A 100 25.48 1.68 -8.09
C LEU A 100 25.06 2.04 -6.65
N TRP A 101 25.76 3.00 -6.03
CA TRP A 101 25.43 3.46 -4.68
C TRP A 101 24.05 4.13 -4.62
N ILE A 102 23.60 4.76 -5.71
CA ILE A 102 22.26 5.35 -5.80
C ILE A 102 21.22 4.24 -5.74
N VAL A 103 21.44 3.13 -6.46
CA VAL A 103 20.55 1.95 -6.38
C VAL A 103 20.52 1.39 -4.96
N ALA A 104 21.67 1.29 -4.29
CA ALA A 104 21.71 0.81 -2.90
C ALA A 104 20.89 1.70 -1.95
N VAL A 105 20.99 3.03 -2.07
CA VAL A 105 20.17 3.97 -1.28
C VAL A 105 18.70 3.83 -1.65
N VAL A 106 18.36 3.74 -2.93
CA VAL A 106 16.99 3.55 -3.41
C VAL A 106 16.39 2.25 -2.89
N CYS A 107 17.15 1.15 -2.85
CA CYS A 107 16.71 -0.10 -2.23
C CYS A 107 16.36 0.10 -0.75
N VAL A 108 17.19 0.79 0.03
CA VAL A 108 16.87 1.05 1.45
C VAL A 108 15.59 1.88 1.59
N VAL A 109 15.45 2.93 0.78
CA VAL A 109 14.26 3.79 0.79
C VAL A 109 13.01 2.99 0.39
N ASN A 110 13.13 2.15 -0.65
CA ASN A 110 12.04 1.32 -1.12
C ASN A 110 11.65 0.26 -0.10
N PHE A 111 12.61 -0.41 0.53
CA PHE A 111 12.36 -1.36 1.61
C PHE A 111 11.51 -0.73 2.73
N LEU A 112 11.84 0.50 3.13
CA LEU A 112 11.04 1.24 4.13
C LEU A 112 9.64 1.59 3.62
N SER A 113 9.52 2.00 2.35
CA SER A 113 8.24 2.28 1.70
C SER A 113 7.35 1.04 1.64
N ASP A 114 7.91 -0.10 1.26
CA ASP A 114 7.21 -1.38 1.15
C ASP A 114 6.78 -1.90 2.52
N LEU A 115 7.59 -1.74 3.57
CA LEU A 115 7.17 -2.03 4.95
C LEU A 115 5.96 -1.18 5.37
N ALA A 116 5.95 0.11 5.02
CA ALA A 116 4.80 0.98 5.27
C ALA A 116 3.58 0.54 4.46
N GLY A 117 3.76 0.14 3.19
CA GLY A 117 2.71 -0.42 2.34
C GLY A 117 2.12 -1.71 2.90
N GLN A 118 2.94 -2.60 3.46
CA GLN A 118 2.48 -3.85 4.08
C GLN A 118 1.64 -3.61 5.33
N TYR A 119 2.00 -2.59 6.11
CA TYR A 119 1.19 -2.11 7.23
C TYR A 119 -0.13 -1.49 6.76
N GLU A 120 -0.11 -0.68 5.71
CA GLU A 120 -1.29 -0.07 5.10
C GLU A 120 -2.28 -1.12 4.56
N ASN A 121 -1.79 -2.16 3.89
CA ASN A 121 -2.59 -3.30 3.43
C ASN A 121 -3.38 -3.96 4.57
N GLY A 122 -2.73 -4.14 5.73
CA GLY A 122 -3.37 -4.63 6.94
C GLY A 122 -4.48 -3.70 7.48
N LEU A 123 -4.36 -2.39 7.28
CA LEU A 123 -5.34 -1.39 7.73
C LEU A 123 -6.59 -1.36 6.84
N TYR A 124 -6.45 -1.57 5.52
CA TYR A 124 -7.59 -1.62 4.59
C TYR A 124 -8.44 -2.88 4.72
N MET A 125 -7.85 -4.03 5.07
CA MET A 125 -8.54 -5.32 5.22
C MET A 125 -9.83 -5.25 6.07
N PRO A 126 -9.83 -4.68 7.30
CA PRO A 126 -11.05 -4.55 8.11
C PRO A 126 -12.04 -3.47 7.62
N LEU A 127 -11.57 -2.45 6.90
CA LEU A 127 -12.44 -1.41 6.32
C LEU A 127 -13.30 -1.97 5.18
N SER A 128 -12.69 -2.79 4.33
CA SER A 128 -13.41 -3.51 3.27
C SER A 128 -14.47 -4.42 3.90
N LEU A 129 -14.13 -5.23 4.91
CA LEU A 129 -15.05 -6.14 5.61
C LEU A 129 -16.20 -5.42 6.32
N ARG A 130 -15.97 -4.22 6.90
CA ARG A 130 -17.03 -3.42 7.53
C ARG A 130 -18.11 -2.99 6.53
N SER A 131 -17.71 -2.66 5.31
CA SER A 131 -18.65 -2.30 4.23
C SER A 131 -19.50 -3.50 3.78
N TRP A 132 -18.90 -4.69 3.72
CA TRP A 132 -19.61 -5.94 3.40
C TRP A 132 -20.58 -6.35 4.51
N ARG A 133 -20.17 -6.28 5.79
CA ARG A 133 -21.00 -6.67 6.92
C ARG A 133 -22.28 -5.84 7.03
N GLN A 134 -22.22 -4.53 6.77
CA GLN A 134 -23.43 -3.69 6.69
C GLN A 134 -24.40 -4.14 5.60
N LYS A 135 -23.86 -4.65 4.48
CA LYS A 135 -24.66 -5.14 3.35
C LYS A 135 -25.31 -6.47 3.67
N THR A 136 -24.57 -7.42 4.24
CA THR A 136 -25.09 -8.74 4.66
C THR A 136 -26.15 -8.59 5.74
N VAL A 137 -25.93 -7.74 6.75
CA VAL A 137 -26.94 -7.47 7.78
C VAL A 137 -28.18 -6.83 7.19
N LYS A 138 -28.06 -5.85 6.27
CA LYS A 138 -29.24 -5.24 5.60
C LYS A 138 -29.97 -6.18 4.64
N LEU A 139 -29.25 -7.12 4.01
CA LEU A 139 -29.83 -8.08 3.07
C LEU A 139 -30.54 -9.24 3.79
N LEU A 140 -30.02 -9.65 4.95
CA LEU A 140 -30.59 -10.69 5.80
C LEU A 140 -31.63 -10.15 6.80
N TRP A 141 -31.70 -8.83 7.01
CA TRP A 141 -32.68 -8.18 7.89
C TRP A 141 -34.14 -8.59 7.58
N PRO A 142 -34.61 -8.64 6.31
CA PRO A 142 -35.97 -9.05 5.99
C PRO A 142 -36.23 -10.54 6.22
N LEU A 143 -35.17 -11.37 6.27
CA LEU A 143 -35.27 -12.82 6.45
C LEU A 143 -35.26 -13.22 7.93
N ARG A 144 -35.05 -12.25 8.85
CA ARG A 144 -34.87 -12.54 10.28
C ARG A 144 -36.15 -12.49 11.12
N THR A 145 -37.31 -12.14 10.57
CA THR A 145 -38.60 -12.26 11.29
C THR A 145 -39.79 -12.48 10.36
N PRO A 146 -40.39 -13.69 10.39
CA PRO A 146 -41.86 -13.82 10.38
C PRO A 146 -42.45 -14.23 11.74
N TRP A 147 -41.64 -14.69 12.70
CA TRP A 147 -42.13 -15.46 13.87
C TRP A 147 -42.13 -14.72 15.21
N ALA A 148 -42.00 -13.39 15.23
CA ALA A 148 -42.02 -12.58 16.46
C ALA A 148 -43.32 -11.77 16.64
N ALA A 149 -44.40 -12.20 16.02
CA ALA A 149 -45.74 -11.63 16.15
C ALA A 149 -46.76 -12.77 16.33
N SER A 150 -46.74 -13.40 17.51
CA SER A 150 -47.81 -14.25 18.03
C SER A 150 -47.69 -14.31 19.54
#